data_AF-A0A7K4GVP3-F1
#
_entry.id   AF-A0A7K4GVP3-F1
#
_cell.length_a   1.000
_cell.length_b   1.000
_cell.length_c   1.000
_cell.angle_alpha   90.00
_cell.angle_beta   90.00
_cell.angle_gamma   90.00
#
_symmetry.space_group_name_H-M   'P 1'
#
loop_
_entity.id
_entity.type
_entity.pdbx_description
1 polymer ?
#
loop_
_entity_poly.entity_id
_entity_poly.type
_entity_poly.pdbx_seq_one_letter_code
_entity_poly.pdbx_strand_id
1 'polypeptide(L)'
;MQSIRYFLTKGRGEIDGVIFLISFACGPDSLISELIMRDMKVVGLPFLEITMDEHSGESGLLTRVESFVEVVRRKKKKLALDLKKTSAIKTL
;
A
#
# COMPACT_ATOMS: atom_id res chain seq x y z
N MET A 1 -9.99 -4.20 -12.33
CA MET A 1 -9.58 -5.07 -11.20
C MET A 1 -8.46 -6.09 -11.52
N GLN A 2 -8.16 -6.42 -12.78
CA GLN A 2 -7.14 -7.42 -13.10
C GLN A 2 -5.71 -7.02 -12.67
N SER A 3 -5.35 -5.74 -12.83
CA SER A 3 -3.99 -5.26 -12.53
C SER A 3 -3.62 -5.44 -11.05
N ILE A 4 -4.51 -5.08 -10.12
CA ILE A 4 -4.24 -5.24 -8.69
C ILE A 4 -4.13 -6.72 -8.30
N ARG A 5 -5.00 -7.59 -8.86
CA ARG A 5 -4.97 -9.03 -8.61
C ARG A 5 -3.66 -9.66 -9.10
N TYR A 6 -3.10 -9.18 -10.20
CA TYR A 6 -1.79 -9.62 -10.68
C TYR A 6 -0.69 -9.31 -9.66
N PHE A 7 -0.60 -8.09 -9.16
CA PHE A 7 0.42 -7.71 -8.17
C PHE A 7 0.21 -8.34 -6.79
N LEU A 8 -1.03 -8.73 -6.46
CA LEU A 8 -1.31 -9.52 -5.27
C LEU A 8 -0.86 -10.98 -5.37
N THR A 9 -0.66 -11.52 -6.58
CA THR A 9 -0.39 -12.94 -6.80
C THR A 9 0.98 -13.19 -7.41
N LYS A 10 1.24 -12.66 -8.62
CA LYS A 10 2.46 -12.92 -9.39
C LYS A 10 3.51 -11.83 -9.22
N GLY A 11 3.10 -10.56 -9.31
CA GLY A 11 4.01 -9.41 -9.26
C GLY A 11 4.33 -8.90 -7.85
N ARG A 12 4.16 -9.72 -6.82
CA ARG A 12 4.19 -9.24 -5.41
C ARG A 12 5.52 -8.63 -4.98
N GLY A 13 6.63 -9.14 -5.53
CA GLY A 13 7.98 -8.64 -5.28
C GLY A 13 8.35 -7.39 -6.08
N GLU A 14 7.48 -6.96 -7.00
CA GLU A 14 7.73 -5.81 -7.88
C GLU A 14 7.18 -4.50 -7.28
N ILE A 15 6.36 -4.58 -6.23
CA ILE A 15 5.72 -3.42 -5.60
C ILE A 15 5.91 -3.38 -4.08
N ASP A 16 6.07 -2.16 -3.56
CA ASP A 16 6.27 -1.91 -2.13
C ASP A 16 5.04 -1.31 -1.43
N GLY A 17 4.03 -0.91 -2.21
CA GLY A 17 2.82 -0.27 -1.74
C GLY A 17 1.88 0.05 -2.89
N VAL A 18 0.64 0.39 -2.58
CA VAL A 18 -0.40 0.71 -3.56
C VAL A 18 -1.06 2.03 -3.18
N ILE A 19 -1.20 2.92 -4.17
CA ILE A 19 -2.02 4.12 -4.06
C ILE A 19 -3.23 3.93 -4.98
N PHE A 20 -4.43 4.06 -4.43
CA PHE A 20 -5.68 3.96 -5.18
C PHE A 20 -6.31 5.34 -5.30
N LEU A 21 -6.38 5.85 -6.53
CA LEU A 21 -6.98 7.13 -6.84
C LEU A 21 -8.44 6.93 -7.23
N ILE A 22 -9.35 7.67 -6.61
CA ILE A 22 -10.78 7.65 -6.93
C ILE A 22 -11.31 9.08 -7.07
N SER A 23 -12.22 9.30 -8.01
CA SER A 23 -12.85 10.63 -8.22
C SER A 23 -14.19 10.76 -7.50
N PHE A 24 -14.85 9.64 -7.22
CA PHE A 24 -16.12 9.61 -6.48
C PHE A 24 -16.02 8.61 -5.35
N ALA A 25 -16.14 9.07 -4.11
CA ALA A 25 -16.11 8.19 -2.94
C ALA A 25 -17.45 7.46 -2.71
N CYS A 26 -18.47 7.69 -3.55
CA CYS A 26 -19.79 7.08 -3.42
C CYS A 26 -20.14 6.21 -4.63
N GLY A 27 -20.92 5.15 -4.40
CA GLY A 27 -21.33 4.20 -5.42
C GLY A 27 -20.39 2.98 -5.52
N PRO A 28 -20.12 2.45 -6.72
CA PRO A 28 -19.33 1.23 -6.88
C PRO A 28 -17.87 1.38 -6.41
N ASP A 29 -17.34 2.60 -6.42
CA ASP A 29 -15.95 2.88 -6.04
C ASP A 29 -15.68 2.62 -4.55
N SER A 30 -16.67 2.86 -3.66
CA SER A 30 -16.51 2.57 -2.23
C SER A 30 -16.42 1.07 -1.96
N LEU A 31 -17.21 0.26 -2.67
CA LEU A 31 -17.14 -1.20 -2.60
C LEU A 31 -15.81 -1.71 -3.13
N ILE A 32 -15.33 -1.16 -4.26
CA ILE A 32 -14.04 -1.55 -4.84
C ILE A 32 -12.90 -1.20 -3.88
N SER A 33 -12.91 -0.01 -3.28
CA SER A 33 -11.87 0.40 -2.35
C SER A 33 -11.82 -0.48 -1.10
N GLU A 34 -12.98 -0.79 -0.51
CA GLU A 34 -13.07 -1.70 0.64
C GLU A 34 -12.51 -3.10 0.32
N LEU A 35 -12.84 -3.64 -0.86
CA LEU A 35 -12.32 -4.94 -1.31
C LEU A 35 -10.79 -4.91 -1.48
N ILE A 36 -10.26 -3.87 -2.12
CA ILE A 36 -8.82 -3.72 -2.31
C ILE A 36 -8.12 -3.54 -0.95
N MET A 37 -8.67 -2.71 -0.05
CA MET A 37 -8.11 -2.49 1.28
C MET A 37 -8.01 -3.80 2.07
N ARG A 38 -9.06 -4.63 2.04
CA ARG A 38 -9.04 -5.96 2.67
C ARG A 38 -7.96 -6.86 2.07
N ASP A 39 -7.89 -6.95 0.74
CA ASP A 39 -6.87 -7.73 0.05
C ASP A 39 -5.45 -7.27 0.42
N MET A 40 -5.20 -5.95 0.46
CA MET A 40 -3.91 -5.36 0.84
C MET A 40 -3.52 -5.68 2.29
N LYS A 41 -4.49 -5.67 3.20
CA LYS A 41 -4.29 -6.00 4.60
C LYS A 41 -3.85 -7.46 4.78
N VAL A 42 -4.44 -8.38 4.01
CA VAL A 42 -4.06 -9.80 4.01
C VAL A 42 -2.63 -10.01 3.51
N VAL A 43 -2.23 -9.35 2.42
CA VAL A 43 -0.85 -9.48 1.88
C VAL A 43 0.18 -8.60 2.60
N GLY A 44 -0.25 -7.83 3.59
CA GLY A 44 0.60 -6.94 4.38
C GLY A 44 1.20 -5.76 3.60
N LEU A 45 0.62 -5.36 2.47
CA LEU A 45 1.07 -4.20 1.69
C LEU A 45 0.58 -2.89 2.30
N PRO A 46 1.41 -1.83 2.35
CA PRO A 46 0.94 -0.47 2.51
C PRO A 46 -0.08 -0.12 1.42
N PHE A 47 -1.20 0.46 1.83
CA PHE A 47 -2.26 0.94 0.93
C PHE A 47 -2.66 2.37 1.32
N LEU A 48 -2.84 3.24 0.33
CA LEU A 48 -3.35 4.60 0.49
C LEU A 48 -4.46 4.86 -0.53
N GLU A 49 -5.65 5.22 -0.06
CA GLU A 49 -6.74 5.70 -0.91
C GLU A 49 -6.70 7.22 -0.98
N ILE A 50 -6.75 7.80 -2.18
CA ILE A 50 -6.83 9.24 -2.41
C ILE A 50 -8.09 9.53 -3.22
N THR A 51 -9.02 10.25 -2.60
CA THR A 51 -10.16 10.83 -3.28
C THR A 51 -9.78 12.17 -3.87
N MET A 52 -9.90 12.29 -5.19
CA MET A 52 -9.77 13.55 -5.91
C MET A 52 -11.12 14.28 -5.85
N ASP A 53 -11.29 15.16 -4.86
CA ASP A 53 -12.38 16.14 -4.85
C ASP A 53 -11.82 17.57 -5.02
N GLU A 54 -12.64 18.49 -5.52
CA GLU A 54 -12.25 19.89 -5.76
C GLU A 54 -11.95 20.68 -4.47
N HIS A 55 -12.31 20.15 -3.30
CA HIS A 55 -12.07 20.70 -1.97
C HIS A 55 -10.85 20.10 -1.26
N SER A 56 -10.20 19.10 -1.85
CA SER A 56 -9.02 18.44 -1.28
C SER A 56 -7.82 19.36 -1.43
N GLY A 57 -7.59 20.19 -0.42
CA GLY A 57 -6.48 21.13 -0.38
C GLY A 57 -5.15 20.45 -0.70
N GLU A 58 -4.44 20.99 -1.70
CA GLU A 58 -3.20 20.45 -2.28
C GLU A 58 -2.15 20.05 -1.22
N SER A 59 -2.05 20.83 -0.13
CA SER A 59 -1.15 20.58 0.99
C SER A 59 -1.48 19.31 1.80
N GLY A 60 -2.78 18.99 1.94
CA GLY A 60 -3.24 17.78 2.61
C GLY A 60 -2.89 16.53 1.80
N LEU A 61 -2.92 16.61 0.47
CA LEU A 61 -2.54 15.52 -0.42
C LEU A 61 -1.04 15.21 -0.33
N LEU A 62 -0.19 16.24 -0.42
CA LEU A 62 1.26 16.10 -0.34
C LEU A 62 1.67 15.40 0.97
N THR A 63 1.17 15.89 2.11
CA THR A 63 1.49 15.34 3.43
C THR A 63 1.08 13.86 3.55
N ARG A 64 -0.05 13.47 2.94
CA ARG A 64 -0.52 12.07 2.93
C ARG A 64 0.41 11.17 2.11
N VAL A 65 0.86 11.64 0.95
CA VAL A 65 1.81 10.90 0.11
C VAL A 65 3.16 10.77 0.82
N GLU A 66 3.68 11.85 1.41
CA GLU A 66 4.94 11.82 2.18
C GLU A 66 4.87 10.82 3.33
N SER A 67 3.78 10.88 4.11
CA SER A 67 3.53 9.95 5.22
C SER A 67 3.44 8.50 4.73
N PHE A 68 2.83 8.27 3.58
CA PHE A 68 2.73 6.94 2.98
C PHE A 68 4.09 6.40 2.54
N VAL A 69 4.93 7.21 1.90
CA VAL A 69 6.30 6.81 1.53
C VAL A 69 7.11 6.43 2.78
N GLU A 70 6.94 7.16 3.88
CA GLU A 70 7.61 6.83 5.14
C GLU A 70 7.12 5.47 5.71
N VAL A 71 5.82 5.18 5.66
CA VAL A 71 5.28 3.86 6.04
C VAL A 71 5.89 2.74 5.20
N VAL A 72 6.01 2.94 3.89
CA VAL A 72 6.64 1.97 2.97
C VAL A 72 8.11 1.74 3.35
N ARG A 73 8.89 2.81 3.54
CA ARG A 73 10.30 2.73 3.94
C ARG A 73 10.49 1.95 5.24
N ARG A 74 9.65 2.21 6.25
CA ARG A 74 9.69 1.50 7.55
C ARG A 74 9.44 0.02 7.38
N LYS A 75 8.44 -0.37 6.58
CA LYS A 75 8.18 -1.80 6.30
C LYS A 75 9.35 -2.47 5.60
N LYS A 76 9.96 -1.85 4.59
CA LYS A 76 11.14 -2.41 3.90
C LYS A 76 12.33 -2.58 4.86
N LYS A 77 12.59 -1.60 5.70
CA LYS A 77 13.66 -1.69 6.73
C LYS A 77 13.40 -2.82 7.72
N LYS A 78 12.17 -2.97 8.21
CA LYS A 78 11.79 -4.08 9.11
C LYS A 78 12.03 -5.44 8.45
N LEU A 79 11.57 -5.62 7.21
CA LEU A 79 11.81 -6.86 6.45
C LEU A 79 13.30 -7.17 6.28
N ALA A 80 14.12 -6.15 5.98
CA ALA A 80 15.57 -6.32 5.85
C ALA A 80 16.25 -6.69 7.19
N LEU A 81 15.76 -6.15 8.31
CA LEU A 81 16.25 -6.50 9.65
C LEU A 81 15.85 -7.92 10.04
N ASP A 82 14.61 -8.32 9.76
CA ASP A 82 14.11 -9.66 10.05
C ASP A 82 14.92 -10.73 9.29
N LEU A 83 15.25 -10.49 8.01
CA LEU A 83 16.09 -11.37 7.20
C LEU A 83 17.52 -11.54 7.78
N LYS A 84 18.14 -10.45 8.23
CA LYS A 84 19.47 -10.50 8.86
C LYS A 84 19.45 -11.30 10.16
N LYS A 85 18.39 -11.16 10.96
CA LYS A 85 18.20 -11.90 12.22
C LYS A 85 18.07 -13.40 11.96
N THR A 86 17.29 -13.81 10.96
CA THR A 86 17.15 -15.23 10.59
C THR A 86 18.46 -15.82 10.08
N SER A 87 19.26 -15.07 9.31
CA SER A 87 20.57 -15.54 8.85
C SER A 87 21.57 -15.71 10.00
N ALA A 88 21.54 -14.85 11.02
CA ALA A 88 22.41 -14.96 12.19
C ALA A 88 22.10 -16.17 13.06
N ILE A 89 20.82 -16.58 13.15
CA ILE A 89 20.39 -17.76 13.92
C ILE A 89 20.75 -19.07 13.20
N LYS A 90 20.83 -19.08 11.86
CA LYS A 90 21.18 -20.28 11.08
C LYS A 90 22.68 -20.61 11.05
N THR A 91 23.54 -19.68 11.45
CA THR A 91 25.00 -19.85 11.46
C THR A 91 25.52 -20.33 12.83
N LEU A 92 24.65 -20.39 13.84
CA LEU A 92 24.89 -21.00 15.15
C LEU A 92 24.28 -22.41 15.19
#